data_AF-A0A4Q9PNC8-F1
#
_entry.id   AF-A0A4Q9PNC8-F1
#
_cell.length_a   1.000
_cell.length_b   1.000
_cell.length_c   1.000
_cell.angle_alpha   90.00
_cell.angle_beta   90.00
_cell.angle_gamma   90.00
#
_symmetry.space_group_name_H-M   'P 1'
#
loop_
_entity.id
_entity.type
_entity.pdbx_description
1 polymer ?
#
loop_
_entity_poly.entity_id
_entity_poly.type
_entity_poly.pdbx_seq_one_letter_code
_entity_poly.pdbx_strand_id
1 'polypeptide(L)'
;MPMNRVKMNAKQEYEFLANFKILQNSFVKHKIERPIPVERLVKCKMQDNLEFLQWIKRFWDTNYGGQGYDPVARRRGVPTDTPATIAPLAPSTSRTAGGLHAGGARAGGRTPVTGHRAGSTQPNEALQNLQAQLREMNAHLEGLEKERDFYFAKLRDIEIIVQQQLETLQAEDRDDPILREVQKILYSTEEGFEVPEGTVDEEETF
;
A
#
# COMPACT_ATOMS: atom_id res chain seq x y z
N MET A 1 17.49 3.00 21.88
CA MET A 1 16.78 1.70 21.79
C MET A 1 17.67 0.65 21.12
N PRO A 2 17.97 -0.49 21.77
CA PRO A 2 18.72 -1.61 21.20
C PRO A 2 17.81 -2.42 20.25
N MET A 3 17.64 -1.94 19.02
CA MET A 3 16.73 -2.53 18.02
C MET A 3 17.08 -3.98 17.65
N ASN A 4 18.36 -4.37 17.77
CA ASN A 4 18.83 -5.73 17.53
C ASN A 4 18.27 -6.78 18.50
N ARG A 5 17.76 -6.36 19.66
CA ARG A 5 17.16 -7.25 20.67
C ARG A 5 15.64 -7.34 20.53
N VAL A 6 15.04 -6.51 19.68
CA VAL A 6 13.59 -6.47 19.49
C VAL A 6 13.17 -7.58 18.53
N LYS A 7 12.22 -8.40 18.96
CA LYS A 7 11.61 -9.44 18.15
C LYS A 7 10.56 -8.81 17.23
N MET A 8 10.89 -8.62 15.95
CA MET A 8 10.03 -7.92 14.99
C MET A 8 8.80 -8.73 14.57
N ASN A 9 8.94 -10.06 14.44
CA ASN A 9 7.86 -10.98 14.08
C ASN A 9 7.38 -11.76 15.31
N ALA A 10 7.19 -11.06 16.43
CA ALA A 10 6.69 -11.65 17.67
C ALA A 10 5.23 -12.10 17.48
N LYS A 11 4.92 -13.33 17.87
CA LYS A 11 3.56 -13.91 17.75
C LYS A 11 2.98 -14.33 19.08
N GLN A 12 3.84 -14.54 20.09
CA GLN A 12 3.43 -15.06 21.39
C GLN A 12 3.60 -14.00 22.50
N GLU A 13 2.76 -14.07 23.53
CA GLU A 13 2.75 -13.08 24.63
C GLU A 13 4.10 -12.91 25.31
N TYR A 14 4.83 -14.00 25.56
CA TYR A 14 6.15 -13.93 26.19
C TYR A 14 7.19 -13.17 25.33
N GLU A 15 6.99 -13.11 24.02
CA GLU A 15 7.84 -12.34 23.10
C GLU A 15 7.52 -10.85 23.15
N PHE A 16 6.23 -10.50 23.26
CA PHE A 16 5.80 -9.13 23.51
C PHE A 16 6.34 -8.62 24.85
N LEU A 17 6.32 -9.44 25.91
CA LEU A 17 6.90 -9.09 27.21
C LEU A 17 8.40 -8.74 27.09
N ALA A 18 9.16 -9.54 26.35
CA ALA A 18 10.58 -9.25 26.10
C ALA A 18 10.77 -7.91 25.37
N ASN A 19 9.94 -7.60 24.38
CA ASN A 19 9.96 -6.32 23.66
C ASN A 19 9.58 -5.15 24.57
N PHE A 20 8.53 -5.27 25.38
CA PHE A 20 8.12 -4.24 26.34
C PHE A 20 9.18 -3.97 27.40
N LYS A 21 9.95 -4.98 27.81
CA LYS A 21 11.08 -4.79 28.73
C LYS A 21 12.17 -3.89 28.12
N ILE A 22 12.45 -4.06 26.82
CA ILE A 22 13.38 -3.19 26.09
C ILE A 22 12.86 -1.75 26.07
N LEU A 23 11.56 -1.56 25.81
CA LEU A 23 10.92 -0.25 25.80
C LEU A 23 10.97 0.43 27.18
N GLN A 24 10.62 -0.29 28.25
CA GLN A 24 10.71 0.19 29.64
C GLN A 24 12.13 0.67 29.98
N ASN A 25 13.15 -0.12 29.65
CA ASN A 25 14.54 0.27 29.88
C ASN A 25 14.91 1.56 29.14
N SER A 26 14.34 1.80 27.96
CA SER A 26 14.55 3.05 27.23
C SER A 26 13.83 4.22 27.88
N PHE A 27 12.63 4.03 28.43
CA PHE A 27 11.91 5.07 29.16
C PHE A 27 12.69 5.51 30.39
N VAL A 28 13.17 4.54 31.18
CA VAL A 28 14.03 4.82 32.35
C VAL A 28 15.29 5.58 31.94
N LYS A 29 15.98 5.13 30.88
CA LYS A 29 17.20 5.80 30.39
C LYS A 29 16.97 7.25 29.97
N HIS A 30 15.81 7.56 29.39
CA HIS A 30 15.46 8.91 28.92
C HIS A 30 14.60 9.69 29.92
N LYS A 31 14.45 9.17 31.15
CA LYS A 31 13.66 9.81 32.23
C LYS A 31 12.23 10.13 31.81
N ILE A 32 11.61 9.24 31.04
CA ILE A 32 10.20 9.33 30.67
C ILE A 32 9.39 8.72 31.82
N GLU A 33 8.67 9.57 32.56
CA GLU A 33 7.95 9.16 33.78
C GLU A 33 6.65 8.39 33.52
N ARG A 34 6.13 8.42 32.29
CA ARG A 34 4.87 7.74 31.95
C ARG A 34 5.03 6.21 32.13
N PRO A 35 4.24 5.57 33.02
CA PRO A 35 4.28 4.11 33.15
C PRO A 35 3.69 3.44 31.91
N ILE A 36 4.30 2.33 31.49
CA ILE A 36 3.81 1.50 30.38
C ILE A 36 2.93 0.39 30.96
N PRO A 37 1.61 0.34 30.65
CA PRO A 37 0.69 -0.67 31.17
C PRO A 37 0.85 -2.03 30.45
N VAL A 38 2.00 -2.69 30.64
CA VAL A 38 2.42 -3.89 29.89
C VAL A 38 1.38 -5.02 29.97
N GLU A 39 0.83 -5.29 31.15
CA GLU A 39 -0.17 -6.37 31.34
C GLU A 39 -1.45 -6.19 30.53
N ARG A 40 -1.80 -4.93 30.20
CA ARG A 40 -2.97 -4.60 29.38
C ARG A 40 -2.61 -4.62 27.90
N LEU A 41 -1.44 -4.07 27.55
CA LEU A 41 -0.96 -3.99 26.18
C LEU A 41 -0.65 -5.37 25.58
N VAL A 42 -0.06 -6.27 26.37
CA VAL A 42 0.31 -7.62 25.92
C VAL A 42 -0.87 -8.47 25.46
N LYS A 43 -2.07 -8.17 25.98
CA LYS A 43 -3.32 -8.86 25.61
C LYS A 43 -3.89 -8.39 24.27
N CYS A 44 -3.22 -7.46 23.58
CA CYS A 44 -3.62 -6.92 22.28
C CYS A 44 -5.04 -6.35 22.25
N LYS A 45 -5.56 -5.86 23.39
CA LYS A 45 -6.87 -5.20 23.46
C LYS A 45 -6.83 -3.85 22.75
N MET A 46 -7.82 -3.59 21.90
CA MET A 46 -7.88 -2.37 21.07
C MET A 46 -7.85 -1.09 21.91
N GLN A 47 -8.66 -1.02 22.98
CA GLN A 47 -8.77 0.19 23.81
C GLN A 47 -7.42 0.56 24.45
N ASP A 48 -6.78 -0.38 25.14
CA ASP A 48 -5.52 -0.15 25.85
C ASP A 48 -4.39 0.24 24.88
N ASN A 49 -4.32 -0.44 23.72
CA ASN A 49 -3.31 -0.14 22.69
C ASN A 49 -3.55 1.22 22.03
N LEU A 50 -4.81 1.56 21.74
CA LEU A 50 -5.15 2.85 21.14
C LEU A 50 -4.83 4.01 22.09
N GLU A 51 -5.19 3.91 23.37
CA GLU A 51 -4.85 4.93 24.38
C GLU A 51 -3.33 5.16 24.46
N PHE A 52 -2.56 4.07 24.46
CA PHE A 52 -1.10 4.16 24.51
C PHE A 52 -0.50 4.77 23.22
N LEU A 53 -1.02 4.41 22.05
CA LEU A 53 -0.59 4.97 20.76
C LEU A 53 -0.91 6.46 20.65
N GLN A 54 -2.09 6.90 21.11
CA GLN A 54 -2.45 8.32 21.14
C GLN A 54 -1.46 9.13 21.98
N TRP A 55 -1.06 8.59 23.12
CA TRP A 55 -0.03 9.22 23.95
C TRP A 55 1.34 9.24 23.24
N ILE A 56 1.77 8.12 22.62
CA ILE A 56 3.02 8.07 21.85
C ILE A 56 3.03 9.13 20.74
N LYS A 57 1.92 9.31 20.02
CA LYS A 57 1.81 10.33 18.96
C LYS A 57 2.04 11.72 19.51
N ARG A 58 1.36 12.08 20.61
CA ARG A 58 1.56 13.39 21.28
C ARG A 58 3.00 13.56 21.77
N PHE A 59 3.59 12.51 22.34
CA PHE A 59 4.99 12.51 22.76
C PHE A 59 5.93 12.73 21.56
N TRP A 60 5.70 12.04 20.45
CA TRP A 60 6.49 12.20 19.22
C TRP A 60 6.40 13.63 18.68
N ASP A 61 5.19 14.16 18.53
CA ASP A 61 4.97 15.51 17.97
C ASP A 61 5.67 16.60 18.78
N THR A 62 5.76 16.42 20.10
CA THR A 62 6.40 17.38 21.00
C THR A 62 7.92 17.28 20.99
N ASN A 63 8.49 16.10 20.71
CA ASN A 63 9.91 15.82 20.89
C ASN A 63 10.68 15.59 19.59
N TYR A 64 9.99 15.46 18.45
CA TYR A 64 10.63 15.19 17.17
C TYR A 64 11.17 16.48 16.54
N GLY A 65 12.48 16.52 16.31
CA GLY A 65 13.20 17.67 15.75
C GLY A 65 13.27 17.71 14.22
N GLY A 66 12.53 16.85 13.51
CA GLY A 66 12.50 16.83 12.03
C GLY A 66 13.59 16.01 11.35
N GLN A 67 14.46 15.34 12.10
CA GLN A 67 15.54 14.52 11.55
C GLN A 67 15.05 13.26 10.82
N GLY A 68 15.59 12.99 9.63
CA GLY A 68 15.23 11.78 8.86
C GLY A 68 15.45 10.48 9.66
N TYR A 69 14.53 9.53 9.50
CA TYR A 69 14.57 8.22 10.15
C TYR A 69 14.36 7.11 9.12
N ASP A 70 15.36 6.24 8.95
CA ASP A 70 15.26 5.03 8.13
C ASP A 70 14.88 3.82 9.01
N PRO A 71 13.62 3.35 8.99
CA PRO A 71 13.20 2.20 9.78
C PRO A 71 13.82 0.88 9.32
N VAL A 72 14.12 0.71 8.03
CA VAL A 72 14.61 -0.56 7.47
C VAL A 72 16.05 -0.80 7.87
N ALA A 73 16.90 0.23 7.73
CA ALA A 73 18.29 0.15 8.20
C ALA A 73 18.37 -0.09 9.71
N ARG A 74 17.47 0.51 10.49
CA ARG A 74 17.40 0.33 11.95
C ARG A 74 17.02 -1.08 12.36
N ARG A 75 16.25 -1.79 11.52
CA ARG A 75 15.93 -3.22 11.67
C ARG A 75 16.96 -4.15 11.02
N ARG A 76 18.03 -3.62 10.42
CA ARG A 76 19.02 -4.40 9.64
C ARG A 76 18.38 -5.26 8.55
N GLY A 77 17.32 -4.76 7.91
CA GLY A 77 16.62 -5.49 6.86
C GLY A 77 15.77 -6.67 7.32
N VAL A 78 15.59 -6.89 8.64
CA VAL A 78 14.65 -7.92 9.14
C VAL A 78 13.24 -7.58 8.63
N PRO A 79 12.60 -8.48 7.86
CA PRO A 79 11.24 -8.29 7.37
C PRO A 79 10.27 -8.17 8.53
N THR A 80 9.30 -7.28 8.41
CA THR A 80 8.13 -7.25 9.29
C THR A 80 6.96 -7.85 8.54
N ASP A 81 6.32 -8.86 9.11
CA ASP A 81 5.04 -9.36 8.60
C ASP A 81 4.06 -8.18 8.53
N THR A 82 3.39 -8.00 7.39
CA THR A 82 2.32 -7.02 7.27
C THR A 82 1.19 -7.41 8.22
N PRO A 83 0.79 -6.55 9.17
CA PRO A 83 -0.34 -6.86 10.04
C PRO A 83 -1.58 -7.06 9.17
N ALA A 84 -2.42 -8.04 9.52
CA ALA A 84 -3.61 -8.43 8.76
C ALA A 84 -4.63 -7.27 8.52
N THR A 85 -4.45 -6.15 9.21
CA THR A 85 -5.29 -4.95 9.11
C THR A 85 -4.76 -3.89 8.14
N ILE A 86 -3.56 -4.07 7.58
CA ILE A 86 -3.00 -3.18 6.56
C ILE A 86 -3.06 -3.93 5.22
N ALA A 87 -3.93 -3.47 4.33
CA ALA A 87 -3.97 -3.94 2.95
C ALA A 87 -2.57 -3.81 2.32
N PRO A 88 -2.09 -4.81 1.56
CA PRO A 88 -0.74 -4.77 1.03
C PRO A 88 -0.60 -3.61 0.06
N LEU A 89 0.22 -2.60 0.41
CA LEU A 89 0.72 -1.65 -0.57
C LEU A 89 1.69 -2.41 -1.48
N ALA A 90 1.39 -2.42 -2.78
CA ALA A 90 2.21 -3.05 -3.81
C ALA A 90 3.68 -2.57 -3.76
N PRO A 91 4.65 -3.44 -4.03
CA PRO A 91 6.06 -3.08 -3.94
C PRO A 91 6.45 -2.16 -5.11
N SER A 92 6.74 -0.90 -4.80
CA SER A 92 7.36 0.05 -5.74
C SER A 92 8.78 -0.44 -6.08
N THR A 93 8.96 -0.95 -7.28
CA THR A 93 10.27 -1.27 -7.86
C THR A 93 11.06 0.02 -8.07
N SER A 94 12.10 0.20 -7.28
CA SER A 94 13.10 1.26 -7.44
C SER A 94 13.81 1.12 -8.78
N ARG A 95 13.63 2.09 -9.68
CA ARG A 95 14.51 2.28 -10.83
C ARG A 95 15.41 3.50 -10.59
N THR A 96 16.70 3.22 -10.57
CA THR A 96 17.82 4.16 -10.55
C THR A 96 17.95 4.94 -11.86
N ALA A 97 18.05 6.26 -11.78
CA ALA A 97 18.79 7.20 -12.65
C ALA A 97 18.61 8.60 -12.02
N GLY A 98 19.58 9.49 -11.80
CA GLY A 98 20.83 9.77 -12.48
C GLY A 98 20.78 11.22 -13.01
N GLY A 99 21.67 12.12 -12.54
CA GLY A 99 21.90 13.48 -13.10
C GLY A 99 21.21 14.62 -12.33
N LEU A 100 21.89 15.43 -11.50
CA LEU A 100 22.84 16.53 -11.77
C LEU A 100 22.19 17.83 -12.29
N HIS A 101 22.41 18.92 -11.54
CA HIS A 101 22.56 20.35 -11.89
C HIS A 101 22.06 21.20 -10.70
N ALA A 102 22.89 21.81 -9.83
CA ALA A 102 23.99 22.78 -9.97
C ALA A 102 23.54 24.22 -10.29
N GLY A 103 23.79 25.13 -9.32
CA GLY A 103 23.81 26.60 -9.46
C GLY A 103 22.51 27.28 -8.99
N GLY A 104 22.51 28.35 -8.21
CA GLY A 104 23.58 29.25 -7.78
C GLY A 104 23.05 30.26 -6.75
N ALA A 105 23.99 30.92 -6.07
CA ALA A 105 23.82 31.75 -4.89
C ALA A 105 23.16 33.13 -5.11
N ARG A 106 22.62 33.71 -4.01
CA ARG A 106 22.86 35.07 -3.45
C ARG A 106 21.80 35.37 -2.38
N ALA A 107 22.11 35.41 -1.08
CA ALA A 107 22.80 36.45 -0.31
C ALA A 107 21.97 37.72 -0.01
N GLY A 108 21.56 37.88 1.26
CA GLY A 108 21.50 39.17 1.96
C GLY A 108 20.12 39.67 2.39
N GLY A 109 19.94 39.91 3.70
CA GLY A 109 19.02 40.96 4.17
C GLY A 109 18.13 40.67 5.39
N ARG A 110 18.70 40.82 6.59
CA ARG A 110 18.15 41.48 7.81
C ARG A 110 16.69 41.20 8.23
N THR A 111 16.54 40.70 9.46
CA THR A 111 15.30 40.68 10.26
C THR A 111 14.80 42.08 10.58
N PRO A 112 13.47 42.23 10.74
CA PRO A 112 13.00 42.72 12.04
C PRO A 112 11.84 41.91 12.63
N VAL A 113 11.91 41.79 13.94
CA VAL A 113 10.93 41.22 14.86
C VAL A 113 9.68 42.10 14.91
N THR A 114 8.50 41.53 14.64
CA THR A 114 7.19 41.72 15.34
C THR A 114 6.01 41.41 14.40
N GLY A 115 5.13 40.47 14.80
CA GLY A 115 3.78 40.34 14.24
C GLY A 115 3.54 39.19 13.25
N HIS A 116 2.88 38.14 13.73
CA HIS A 116 1.99 37.17 13.06
C HIS A 116 2.33 36.64 11.64
N ARG A 117 2.50 35.30 11.59
CA ARG A 117 2.45 34.38 10.42
C ARG A 117 3.55 34.52 9.36
N ALA A 118 4.40 33.47 9.25
CA ALA A 118 4.71 32.73 8.00
C ALA A 118 6.07 31.99 8.05
N GLY A 119 6.12 30.80 7.45
CA GLY A 119 7.33 30.10 6.97
C GLY A 119 7.91 29.08 7.97
N SER A 120 7.86 27.76 7.71
CA SER A 120 8.49 27.12 6.57
C SER A 120 7.52 26.52 5.54
N THR A 121 7.49 27.13 4.37
CA THR A 121 6.76 26.75 3.15
C THR A 121 7.51 25.71 2.31
N GLN A 122 8.06 24.65 2.91
CA GLN A 122 8.67 23.53 2.16
C GLN A 122 8.48 22.17 2.86
N PRO A 123 7.22 21.73 3.06
CA PRO A 123 6.87 20.34 2.74
C PRO A 123 5.57 20.22 1.92
N ASN A 124 4.93 21.34 1.58
CA ASN A 124 3.64 21.34 0.91
C ASN A 124 3.76 21.04 -0.59
N GLU A 125 4.82 21.48 -1.27
CA GLU A 125 5.01 21.21 -2.70
C GLU A 125 5.25 19.72 -2.96
N ALA A 126 6.07 19.04 -2.15
CA ALA A 126 6.29 17.60 -2.29
C ALA A 126 5.00 16.79 -2.00
N LEU A 127 4.24 17.18 -0.97
CA LEU A 127 2.95 16.56 -0.67
C LEU A 127 1.90 16.84 -1.76
N GLN A 128 1.88 18.05 -2.32
CA GLN A 128 0.99 18.42 -3.42
C GLN A 128 1.36 17.69 -4.72
N ASN A 129 2.66 17.56 -5.02
CA ASN A 129 3.15 16.81 -6.18
C ASN A 129 2.79 15.33 -6.05
N LEU A 130 2.97 14.73 -4.87
CA LEU A 130 2.59 13.35 -4.63
C LEU A 130 1.07 13.16 -4.72
N GLN A 131 0.28 14.10 -4.18
CA GLN A 131 -1.18 14.09 -4.33
C GLN A 131 -1.65 14.30 -5.77
N ALA A 132 -0.90 15.04 -6.59
CA ALA A 132 -1.18 15.21 -8.00
C ALA A 132 -0.88 13.91 -8.77
N GLN A 133 0.26 13.28 -8.49
CA GLN A 133 0.62 11.97 -9.06
C GLN A 133 -0.38 10.88 -8.68
N LEU A 134 -0.84 10.82 -7.43
CA LEU A 134 -1.88 9.87 -7.02
C LEU A 134 -3.19 10.11 -7.76
N ARG A 135 -3.58 11.37 -7.96
CA ARG A 135 -4.79 11.71 -8.74
C ARG A 135 -4.66 11.33 -10.21
N GLU A 136 -3.51 11.59 -10.81
CA GLU A 136 -3.24 11.22 -12.20
C GLU A 136 -3.21 9.70 -12.38
N MET A 137 -2.54 8.98 -11.48
CA MET A 137 -2.47 7.52 -11.51
C MET A 137 -3.86 6.90 -11.31
N ASN A 138 -4.67 7.44 -10.39
CA ASN A 138 -6.06 6.98 -10.21
C ASN A 138 -6.91 7.24 -11.45
N ALA A 139 -6.78 8.40 -12.09
CA ALA A 139 -7.49 8.70 -13.34
C ALA A 139 -7.04 7.77 -14.49
N HIS A 140 -5.75 7.42 -14.55
CA HIS A 140 -5.23 6.46 -15.50
C HIS A 140 -5.80 5.06 -15.24
N LEU A 141 -5.80 4.60 -13.98
CA LEU A 141 -6.37 3.31 -13.60
C LEU A 141 -7.87 3.23 -13.94
N GLU A 142 -8.64 4.28 -13.64
CA GLU A 142 -10.06 4.35 -14.02
C GLU A 142 -10.24 4.30 -15.55
N GLY A 143 -9.34 4.94 -16.31
CA GLY A 143 -9.31 4.84 -17.77
C GLY A 143 -9.06 3.41 -18.25
N LEU A 144 -8.06 2.73 -17.67
CA LEU A 144 -7.73 1.34 -17.99
C LEU A 144 -8.84 0.36 -17.59
N GLU A 145 -9.51 0.59 -16.46
CA GLU A 145 -10.66 -0.22 -16.04
C GLU A 145 -11.81 -0.09 -17.05
N LYS A 146 -12.10 1.13 -17.51
CA LYS A 146 -13.10 1.36 -18.56
C LYS A 146 -12.71 0.70 -19.89
N GLU A 147 -11.44 0.78 -20.29
CA GLU A 147 -10.95 0.12 -21.49
C GLU A 147 -11.04 -1.41 -21.38
N ARG A 148 -10.63 -1.96 -20.23
CA ARG A 148 -10.77 -3.40 -19.93
C ARG A 148 -12.22 -3.84 -20.04
N ASP A 149 -13.14 -3.14 -19.39
CA ASP A 149 -14.56 -3.50 -19.38
C ASP A 149 -15.18 -3.34 -20.77
N PHE A 150 -14.77 -2.31 -21.52
CA PHE A 150 -15.18 -2.09 -22.90
C PHE A 150 -14.74 -3.24 -23.84
N TYR A 151 -13.50 -3.70 -23.73
CA TYR A 151 -13.01 -4.82 -24.54
C TYR A 151 -13.61 -6.15 -24.09
N PHE A 152 -13.76 -6.36 -22.78
CA PHE A 152 -14.43 -7.54 -22.24
C PHE A 152 -15.87 -7.67 -22.74
N ALA A 153 -16.66 -6.59 -22.65
CA ALA A 153 -18.03 -6.57 -23.15
C ALA A 153 -18.11 -6.93 -24.64
N LYS A 154 -17.21 -6.40 -25.47
CA LYS A 154 -17.13 -6.77 -26.89
C LYS A 154 -16.80 -8.24 -27.11
N LEU A 155 -15.83 -8.78 -26.37
CA LEU A 155 -15.46 -10.20 -26.48
C LEU A 155 -16.60 -11.10 -26.01
N ARG A 156 -17.35 -10.69 -24.98
CA ARG A 156 -18.55 -11.37 -24.49
C ARG A 156 -19.66 -11.37 -25.54
N ASP A 157 -19.93 -10.23 -26.18
CA ASP A 157 -20.92 -10.15 -27.27
C ASP A 157 -20.53 -11.09 -28.43
N ILE A 158 -19.25 -11.11 -28.81
CA ILE A 158 -18.73 -12.01 -29.85
C ILE A 158 -18.89 -13.48 -29.42
N GLU A 159 -18.57 -13.81 -28.17
CA GLU A 159 -18.71 -15.16 -27.63
C GLU A 159 -20.15 -15.67 -27.71
N ILE A 160 -21.13 -14.84 -27.32
CA ILE A 160 -22.57 -15.19 -27.41
C ILE A 160 -22.94 -15.52 -28.87
N ILE A 161 -22.54 -14.66 -29.81
CA ILE A 161 -22.83 -14.85 -31.24
C ILE A 161 -22.21 -16.15 -31.75
N VAL A 162 -20.94 -16.41 -31.41
CA VAL A 162 -20.22 -17.62 -31.83
C VAL A 162 -20.88 -18.87 -31.26
N GLN A 163 -21.23 -18.88 -29.96
CA GLN A 163 -21.89 -20.01 -29.30
C GLN A 163 -23.26 -20.31 -29.93
N GLN A 164 -24.10 -19.28 -30.13
CA GLN A 164 -25.42 -19.43 -30.73
C GLN A 164 -25.35 -19.98 -32.17
N GLN A 165 -24.37 -19.51 -32.95
CA GLN A 165 -24.20 -19.96 -34.32
C GLN A 165 -23.65 -21.40 -34.37
N LEU A 166 -22.76 -21.76 -33.45
CA LEU A 166 -22.20 -23.11 -33.36
C LEU A 166 -23.29 -24.12 -32.94
N GLU A 167 -24.16 -23.77 -31.98
CA GLU A 167 -25.30 -24.60 -31.57
C GLU A 167 -26.27 -24.85 -32.74
N THR A 168 -26.56 -23.81 -33.53
CA THR A 168 -27.41 -23.91 -34.72
C THR A 168 -26.79 -24.84 -35.78
N LEU A 169 -25.50 -24.68 -36.07
CA LEU A 169 -24.79 -25.53 -37.04
C LEU A 169 -24.71 -26.98 -36.58
N GLN A 170 -24.51 -27.20 -35.28
CA GLN A 170 -24.49 -28.54 -34.68
C GLN A 170 -25.84 -29.25 -34.83
N ALA A 171 -26.97 -28.53 -34.68
CA ALA A 171 -28.30 -29.08 -34.92
C ALA A 171 -28.53 -29.47 -36.39
N GLU A 172 -27.82 -28.81 -37.32
CA GLU A 172 -27.85 -29.12 -38.76
C GLU A 172 -26.78 -30.14 -39.20
N ASP A 173 -26.01 -30.72 -38.27
CA ASP A 173 -24.85 -31.60 -38.53
C ASP A 173 -23.82 -30.94 -39.48
N ARG A 174 -23.65 -29.62 -39.31
CA ARG A 174 -22.70 -28.78 -40.05
C ARG A 174 -21.66 -28.21 -39.09
N ASP A 175 -20.55 -27.78 -39.66
CA ASP A 175 -19.43 -27.24 -38.91
C ASP A 175 -18.79 -26.06 -39.64
N ASP A 176 -18.31 -25.08 -38.88
CA ASP A 176 -17.59 -23.93 -39.41
C ASP A 176 -16.19 -23.84 -38.77
N PRO A 177 -15.11 -24.09 -39.53
CA PRO A 177 -13.76 -24.06 -39.00
C PRO A 177 -13.32 -22.67 -38.54
N ILE A 178 -13.91 -21.59 -39.08
CA ILE A 178 -13.60 -20.21 -38.66
C ILE A 178 -14.17 -19.97 -37.26
N LEU A 179 -15.42 -20.37 -37.00
CA LEU A 179 -16.04 -20.22 -35.68
C LEU A 179 -15.29 -21.01 -34.60
N ARG A 180 -14.77 -22.20 -34.94
CA ARG A 180 -13.91 -22.97 -34.02
C ARG A 180 -12.60 -22.27 -33.69
N GLU A 181 -11.94 -21.67 -34.68
CA GLU A 181 -10.69 -20.94 -34.43
C GLU A 181 -10.95 -19.66 -33.60
N VAL A 182 -12.06 -18.95 -33.85
CA VAL A 182 -12.48 -17.82 -33.01
C VAL A 182 -12.75 -18.27 -31.56
N GLN A 183 -13.48 -19.38 -31.39
CA GLN A 183 -13.76 -19.95 -30.06
C GLN A 183 -12.46 -20.33 -29.33
N LYS A 184 -11.51 -20.93 -30.04
CA LYS A 184 -10.20 -21.28 -29.50
C LYS A 184 -9.39 -20.05 -29.08
N ILE A 185 -9.47 -18.94 -29.82
CA ILE A 185 -8.83 -17.68 -29.42
C ILE A 185 -9.48 -17.13 -28.14
N LEU A 186 -10.82 -17.12 -28.07
CA LEU A 186 -11.56 -16.61 -26.91
C LEU A 186 -11.26 -17.38 -25.61
N TYR A 187 -11.04 -18.69 -25.71
CA TYR A 187 -10.70 -19.55 -24.56
C TYR A 187 -9.20 -19.82 -24.41
N SER A 188 -8.34 -19.20 -25.24
CA SER A 188 -6.90 -19.32 -25.05
C SER A 188 -6.48 -18.58 -23.77
N THR A 189 -5.76 -19.26 -22.90
CA THR A 189 -5.20 -18.67 -21.67
C THR A 189 -3.70 -18.46 -21.85
N GLU A 190 -3.18 -17.32 -21.40
CA GLU A 190 -1.72 -17.15 -21.26
C GLU A 190 -1.21 -17.84 -19.99
N GLU A 191 0.00 -18.40 -20.07
CA GLU A 191 0.67 -19.12 -18.97
C GLU A 191 0.90 -18.16 -17.78
N GLY A 192 -0.02 -18.18 -16.81
CA GLY A 192 -0.04 -17.27 -15.65
C GLY A 192 -1.34 -16.49 -15.43
N PHE A 193 -2.32 -16.59 -16.34
CA PHE A 193 -3.68 -16.06 -16.17
C PHE A 193 -4.64 -17.24 -15.92
N GLU A 194 -4.58 -17.83 -14.73
CA GLU A 194 -5.59 -18.80 -14.31
C GLU A 194 -6.88 -18.04 -13.97
N VAL A 195 -7.98 -18.39 -14.64
CA VAL A 195 -9.32 -18.07 -14.15
C VAL A 195 -9.47 -18.82 -12.83
N PRO A 196 -9.68 -18.15 -11.68
CA PRO A 196 -9.95 -18.85 -10.44
C PRO A 196 -11.14 -19.77 -10.66
N GLU A 197 -10.96 -21.07 -10.50
CA GLU A 197 -12.05 -22.05 -10.53
C GLU A 197 -13.06 -21.68 -9.43
N GLY A 198 -14.12 -20.93 -9.79
CA GLY A 198 -15.19 -20.61 -8.83
C GLY A 198 -15.94 -19.28 -8.95
N THR A 199 -15.93 -18.57 -10.08
CA THR A 199 -16.87 -17.42 -10.28
C THR A 199 -17.78 -17.61 -11.49
N VAL A 200 -18.27 -18.84 -11.66
CA VAL A 200 -19.51 -19.10 -12.38
C VAL A 200 -20.65 -18.96 -11.36
N ASP A 201 -20.92 -17.73 -10.91
CA ASP A 201 -22.26 -17.36 -10.42
C ASP A 201 -22.87 -16.60 -11.61
N GLU A 202 -23.64 -17.25 -12.50
CA GLU A 202 -25.08 -17.47 -12.30
C GLU A 202 -25.81 -16.30 -11.61
N GLU A 203 -25.53 -15.05 -11.95
CA GLU A 203 -26.48 -13.96 -11.71
C GLU A 203 -26.20 -12.76 -12.61
N GLU A 204 -26.93 -12.65 -13.72
CA GLU A 204 -27.49 -11.40 -14.27
C GLU A 204 -28.33 -11.72 -15.51
N THR A 205 -29.50 -12.34 -15.28
CA THR A 205 -30.64 -12.18 -16.17
C THR A 205 -31.28 -10.81 -15.90
N PHE A 206 -31.21 -9.91 -16.87
CA PHE A 206 -32.21 -8.87 -17.12
C PHE A 206 -32.44 -8.72 -18.62
#